data_AF-A0A853IJQ7-F1
#
_entry.id   AF-A0A853IJQ7-F1
#
_cell.length_a   1.000
_cell.length_b   1.000
_cell.length_c   1.000
_cell.angle_alpha   90.00
_cell.angle_beta   90.00
_cell.angle_gamma   90.00
#
_symmetry.space_group_name_H-M   'P 1'
#
loop_
_entity.id
_entity.type
_entity.pdbx_description
1 polymer ?
#
loop_
_entity_poly.entity_id
_entity_poly.type
_entity_poly.pdbx_seq_one_letter_code
_entity_poly.pdbx_strand_id
1 'polypeptide(L)'
;GVTGVFCWAVFERCSLGAFKQDQLRWMFYHSKIAWSLLLQASVRQVLNHYHITRGVLIFDDSDKVRSKRTRRIKGVHKIKHKKSGGYVQGQELVFMLLVTPVATLPIAFRFYTPDPALSAWRQKNKALKRLGIPGKERPKKPKPNPDYPTKQALALEMVEAFSLSFSDIKINAVIADALYSTAEFMDKASIATGGAQVVSQLRSNQLILSQGKKVRLTHYFARQTGVDTKLIIRGQKTQSITMLAARVYVKAHGKKRFVVALKYEGEKNYR
;
A
#
# COMPACT_ATOMS: atom_id res chain seq x y z
N GLY A 1 -19.51 -23.27 -15.74
CA GLY A 1 -18.98 -23.29 -14.36
C GLY A 1 -19.03 -21.89 -13.79
N VAL A 2 -19.74 -21.69 -12.67
CA VAL A 2 -19.84 -20.37 -12.04
C VAL A 2 -18.56 -20.10 -11.26
N THR A 3 -17.69 -19.29 -11.84
CA THR A 3 -16.49 -18.73 -11.21
C THR A 3 -16.92 -17.76 -10.11
N GLY A 4 -16.79 -18.17 -8.83
CA GLY A 4 -16.95 -17.24 -7.71
C GLY A 4 -17.51 -17.79 -6.39
N VAL A 5 -17.94 -19.05 -6.34
CA VAL A 5 -18.41 -19.67 -5.10
C VAL A 5 -17.44 -20.76 -4.66
N PHE A 6 -16.77 -20.52 -3.54
CA PHE A 6 -15.92 -21.51 -2.90
C PHE A 6 -16.81 -22.66 -2.37
N CYS A 7 -16.72 -23.85 -2.97
CA CYS A 7 -17.58 -25.00 -2.64
C CYS A 7 -16.73 -26.14 -2.06
N TRP A 8 -16.89 -26.40 -0.75
CA TRP A 8 -16.14 -27.43 -0.04
C TRP A 8 -16.35 -28.84 -0.62
N ALA A 9 -17.55 -29.15 -1.12
CA ALA A 9 -17.84 -30.41 -1.81
C ALA A 9 -17.04 -30.60 -3.10
N VAL A 10 -16.72 -29.51 -3.82
CA VAL A 10 -15.84 -29.59 -5.00
C VAL A 10 -14.43 -29.98 -4.56
N PHE A 11 -13.93 -29.38 -3.48
CA PHE A 11 -12.60 -29.66 -2.95
C PHE A 11 -12.46 -31.10 -2.46
N GLU A 12 -13.46 -31.61 -1.73
CA GLU A 12 -13.51 -32.99 -1.27
C GLU A 12 -13.43 -33.97 -2.45
N ARG A 13 -14.25 -33.76 -3.50
CA ARG A 13 -14.21 -34.58 -4.72
C ARG A 13 -12.86 -34.53 -5.42
N CYS A 14 -12.27 -33.33 -5.57
CA CYS A 14 -10.94 -33.18 -6.16
C CYS A 14 -9.85 -33.86 -5.34
N SER A 15 -10.02 -33.93 -4.01
CA SER A 15 -9.11 -34.64 -3.10
C SER A 15 -9.39 -36.14 -2.97
N LEU A 16 -10.33 -36.69 -3.76
CA LEU A 16 -10.79 -38.08 -3.67
C LEU A 16 -11.19 -38.50 -2.24
N GLY A 17 -11.80 -37.57 -1.49
CA GLY A 17 -12.23 -37.81 -0.11
C GLY A 17 -11.13 -37.70 0.96
N ALA A 18 -9.87 -37.40 0.58
CA ALA A 18 -8.79 -37.19 1.54
C ALA A 18 -9.06 -36.00 2.48
N PHE A 19 -9.74 -34.96 1.97
CA PHE A 19 -10.18 -33.81 2.77
C PHE A 19 -11.70 -33.69 2.75
N LYS A 20 -12.35 -34.15 3.82
CA LYS A 20 -13.82 -34.10 3.94
C LYS A 20 -14.32 -32.67 4.07
N GLN A 21 -15.43 -32.35 3.40
CA GLN A 21 -16.05 -31.02 3.45
C GLN A 21 -16.29 -30.56 4.89
N ASP A 22 -16.83 -31.43 5.75
CA ASP A 22 -17.20 -31.03 7.11
C ASP A 22 -15.97 -30.72 7.96
N GLN A 23 -14.88 -31.44 7.76
CA GLN A 23 -13.60 -31.17 8.43
C GLN A 23 -12.99 -29.85 7.95
N LEU A 24 -13.01 -29.58 6.64
CA LEU A 24 -12.52 -28.32 6.09
C LEU A 24 -13.36 -27.14 6.60
N ARG A 25 -14.69 -27.25 6.58
CA ARG A 25 -15.58 -26.23 7.16
C ARG A 25 -15.28 -26.02 8.63
N TRP A 26 -15.14 -27.10 9.41
CA TRP A 26 -14.84 -27.00 10.82
C TRP A 26 -13.51 -26.27 11.05
N MET A 27 -12.47 -26.62 10.30
CA MET A 27 -11.18 -25.94 10.33
C MET A 27 -11.33 -24.42 10.06
N PHE A 28 -11.94 -24.02 8.95
CA PHE A 28 -12.00 -22.59 8.60
C PHE A 28 -12.95 -21.75 9.48
N TYR A 29 -14.00 -22.35 10.06
CA TYR A 29 -14.99 -21.61 10.85
C TYR A 29 -14.75 -21.66 12.36
N HIS A 30 -14.14 -22.73 12.88
CA HIS A 30 -14.05 -22.97 14.33
C HIS A 30 -12.62 -23.05 14.85
N SER A 31 -11.65 -23.43 14.02
CA SER A 31 -10.28 -23.56 14.50
C SER A 31 -9.58 -22.20 14.64
N LYS A 32 -8.78 -22.07 15.70
CA LYS A 32 -7.98 -20.87 15.98
C LYS A 32 -6.66 -20.93 15.21
N ILE A 33 -6.73 -20.79 13.89
CA ILE A 33 -5.52 -20.83 13.04
C ILE A 33 -4.74 -19.54 13.19
N ALA A 34 -3.47 -19.66 13.55
CA ALA A 34 -2.51 -18.57 13.51
C ALA A 34 -2.11 -18.25 12.07
N TRP A 35 -3.03 -17.65 11.30
CA TRP A 35 -2.86 -17.38 9.86
C TRP A 35 -1.58 -16.63 9.50
N SER A 36 -1.13 -15.72 10.36
CA SER A 36 0.13 -14.99 10.19
C SER A 36 1.34 -15.91 10.25
N LEU A 37 1.41 -16.80 11.26
CA LEU A 37 2.51 -17.75 11.42
C LEU A 37 2.48 -18.81 10.30
N LEU A 38 1.30 -19.27 9.90
CA LEU A 38 1.16 -20.21 8.79
C LEU A 38 1.65 -19.61 7.47
N LEU A 39 1.31 -18.34 7.20
CA LEU A 39 1.83 -17.62 6.04
C LEU A 39 3.35 -17.45 6.12
N GLN A 40 3.87 -17.04 7.26
CA GLN A 40 5.31 -16.90 7.49
C GLN A 40 6.07 -18.21 7.26
N ALA A 41 5.57 -19.32 7.80
CA ALA A 41 6.17 -20.65 7.60
C ALA A 41 6.13 -21.07 6.13
N SER A 42 5.00 -20.87 5.45
CA SER A 42 4.85 -21.14 4.02
C SER A 42 5.83 -20.34 3.18
N VAL A 43 5.97 -19.04 3.46
CA VAL A 43 6.94 -18.16 2.79
C VAL A 43 8.35 -18.67 3.01
N ARG A 44 8.73 -19.02 4.25
CA ARG A 44 10.07 -19.54 4.55
C ARG A 44 10.39 -20.82 3.77
N GLN A 45 9.44 -21.74 3.64
CA GLN A 45 9.63 -22.95 2.85
C GLN A 45 9.94 -22.63 1.39
N VAL A 46 9.19 -21.71 0.78
CA VAL A 46 9.42 -21.28 -0.61
C VAL A 46 10.77 -20.59 -0.77
N LEU A 47 11.13 -19.70 0.17
CA LEU A 47 12.43 -19.00 0.14
C LEU A 47 13.59 -19.99 0.21
N ASN A 48 13.52 -20.97 1.12
CA ASN A 48 14.54 -21.99 1.29
C ASN A 48 14.65 -22.90 0.06
N HIS A 49 13.51 -23.35 -0.48
CA HIS A 49 13.47 -24.24 -1.64
C HIS A 49 14.13 -23.62 -2.89
N TYR A 50 13.93 -22.31 -3.10
CA TYR A 50 14.52 -21.59 -4.24
C TYR A 50 15.82 -20.85 -3.90
N HIS A 51 16.39 -21.07 -2.71
CA HIS A 51 17.60 -20.39 -2.22
C HIS A 51 17.54 -18.86 -2.38
N ILE A 52 16.37 -18.28 -2.12
CA ILE A 52 16.15 -16.84 -2.23
C ILE A 52 16.76 -16.17 -1.00
N THR A 53 17.74 -15.29 -1.22
CA THR A 53 18.44 -14.55 -0.16
C THR A 53 18.21 -13.04 -0.23
N ARG A 54 17.47 -12.57 -1.24
CA ARG A 54 17.24 -11.13 -1.46
C ARG A 54 15.96 -10.85 -2.23
N GLY A 55 15.42 -9.65 -2.02
CA GLY A 55 14.26 -9.18 -2.79
C GLY A 55 13.94 -7.70 -2.59
N VAL A 56 12.84 -7.30 -3.20
CA VAL A 56 12.25 -5.95 -3.10
C VAL A 56 10.88 -6.07 -2.48
N LEU A 57 10.61 -5.29 -1.44
CA LEU A 57 9.29 -5.21 -0.82
C LEU A 57 8.42 -4.27 -1.64
N ILE A 58 7.20 -4.69 -1.97
CA ILE A 58 6.20 -3.86 -2.66
C ILE A 58 4.91 -3.80 -1.85
N PHE A 59 4.39 -2.59 -1.66
CA PHE A 59 3.08 -2.36 -1.05
C PHE A 59 2.02 -2.09 -2.10
N ASP A 60 0.86 -2.71 -1.91
CA ASP A 60 -0.34 -2.42 -2.68
C ASP A 60 -1.58 -2.52 -1.77
N ASP A 61 -2.66 -1.88 -2.18
CA ASP A 61 -3.94 -1.91 -1.48
C ASP A 61 -5.11 -2.19 -2.41
N SER A 62 -6.04 -3.01 -1.92
CA SER A 62 -7.18 -3.47 -2.71
C SER A 62 -8.48 -3.35 -1.94
N ASP A 63 -9.49 -2.81 -2.62
CA ASP A 63 -10.84 -2.68 -2.11
C ASP A 63 -11.65 -3.93 -2.51
N LYS A 64 -12.08 -4.72 -1.52
CA LYS A 64 -12.97 -5.85 -1.75
C LYS A 64 -14.41 -5.47 -1.42
N VAL A 65 -15.22 -5.30 -2.48
CA VAL A 65 -16.66 -5.06 -2.34
C VAL A 65 -17.36 -6.26 -1.70
N ARG A 66 -18.30 -5.97 -0.80
CA ARG A 66 -19.18 -6.94 -0.12
C ARG A 66 -20.64 -6.57 -0.35
N SER A 67 -21.54 -7.49 -0.01
CA SER A 67 -22.98 -7.21 -0.02
C SER A 67 -23.32 -6.06 0.92
N LYS A 68 -24.32 -5.24 0.56
CA LYS A 68 -24.80 -4.10 1.36
C LYS A 68 -25.20 -4.48 2.80
N ARG A 69 -25.60 -5.74 3.02
CA ARG A 69 -26.06 -6.26 4.33
C ARG A 69 -24.92 -6.86 5.18
N THR A 70 -23.69 -6.89 4.68
CA THR A 70 -22.55 -7.48 5.39
C THR A 70 -22.23 -6.66 6.64
N ARG A 71 -22.34 -7.26 7.82
CA ARG A 71 -22.01 -6.61 9.11
C ARG A 71 -21.04 -7.41 9.99
N ARG A 72 -20.94 -8.73 9.80
CA ARG A 72 -20.23 -9.64 10.70
C ARG A 72 -18.76 -9.87 10.34
N ILE A 73 -18.31 -9.46 9.15
CA ILE A 73 -16.91 -9.64 8.74
C ILE A 73 -16.09 -8.49 9.34
N LYS A 74 -15.02 -8.82 10.06
CA LYS A 74 -14.12 -7.83 10.68
C LYS A 74 -13.54 -6.86 9.64
N GLY A 75 -13.47 -5.58 9.99
CA GLY A 75 -12.94 -4.52 9.14
C GLY A 75 -13.84 -4.08 7.98
N VAL A 76 -15.08 -4.56 7.92
CA VAL A 76 -16.07 -4.07 6.94
C VAL A 76 -16.46 -2.63 7.26
N HIS A 77 -16.41 -1.77 6.25
CA HIS A 77 -16.85 -0.38 6.32
C HIS A 77 -17.27 0.14 4.95
N LYS A 78 -17.82 1.36 4.91
CA LYS A 78 -18.20 2.02 3.66
C LYS A 78 -16.95 2.43 2.87
N ILE A 79 -16.80 1.86 1.69
CA ILE A 79 -15.74 2.19 0.73
C ILE A 79 -16.33 2.91 -0.49
N LYS A 80 -15.54 3.74 -1.16
CA LYS A 80 -15.98 4.44 -2.38
C LYS A 80 -16.00 3.47 -3.54
N HIS A 81 -17.15 3.32 -4.20
CA HIS A 81 -17.26 2.47 -5.39
C HIS A 81 -16.80 3.26 -6.62
N LYS A 82 -15.58 2.97 -7.08
CA LYS A 82 -14.92 3.72 -8.18
C LYS A 82 -15.77 3.80 -9.46
N LYS A 83 -16.52 2.73 -9.80
CA LYS A 83 -17.35 2.68 -11.02
C LYS A 83 -18.62 3.53 -10.94
N SER A 84 -19.33 3.55 -9.81
CA SER A 84 -20.61 4.28 -9.70
C SER A 84 -20.47 5.65 -9.02
N GLY A 85 -19.30 5.98 -8.49
CA GLY A 85 -19.08 7.21 -7.71
C GLY A 85 -19.71 7.19 -6.31
N GLY A 86 -20.57 6.21 -6.00
CA GLY A 86 -21.25 6.03 -4.73
C GLY A 86 -20.42 5.28 -3.67
N TYR A 87 -21.11 4.75 -2.66
CA TYR A 87 -20.50 3.97 -1.57
C TYR A 87 -21.10 2.58 -1.48
N VAL A 88 -20.26 1.60 -1.17
CA VAL A 88 -20.66 0.20 -0.93
C VAL A 88 -20.01 -0.29 0.36
N GLN A 89 -20.56 -1.36 0.94
CA GLN A 89 -19.86 -2.06 2.02
C GLN A 89 -18.69 -2.83 1.43
N GLY A 90 -17.54 -2.80 2.09
CA GLY A 90 -16.34 -3.50 1.63
C GLY A 90 -15.29 -3.61 2.71
N GLN A 91 -14.16 -4.21 2.36
CA GLN A 91 -12.96 -4.27 3.18
C GLN A 91 -11.80 -3.72 2.35
N GLU A 92 -10.95 -2.91 2.98
CA GLU A 92 -9.71 -2.46 2.37
C GLU A 92 -8.58 -3.34 2.90
N LEU A 93 -7.89 -4.00 1.97
CA LEU A 93 -6.77 -4.89 2.25
C LEU A 93 -5.47 -4.16 1.89
N VAL A 94 -4.54 -4.07 2.83
CA VAL A 94 -3.16 -3.68 2.56
C VAL A 94 -2.33 -4.95 2.54
N PHE A 95 -1.56 -5.18 1.47
CA PHE A 95 -0.71 -6.36 1.38
C PHE A 95 0.71 -6.00 0.94
N MET A 96 1.65 -6.80 1.41
CA MET A 96 3.07 -6.68 1.15
C MET A 96 3.52 -7.88 0.35
N LEU A 97 4.19 -7.60 -0.77
CA LEU A 97 4.77 -8.60 -1.66
C LEU A 97 6.29 -8.57 -1.54
N LEU A 98 6.92 -9.74 -1.62
CA LEU A 98 8.35 -9.88 -1.88
C LEU A 98 8.53 -10.22 -3.36
N VAL A 99 9.15 -9.31 -4.10
CA VAL A 99 9.54 -9.55 -5.49
C VAL A 99 11.00 -9.97 -5.54
N THR A 100 11.26 -11.11 -6.14
CA THR A 100 12.59 -11.70 -6.31
C THR A 100 12.82 -12.01 -7.80
N PRO A 101 14.05 -12.36 -8.21
CA PRO A 101 14.31 -12.80 -9.57
C PRO A 101 13.53 -14.06 -9.98
N VAL A 102 13.14 -14.89 -9.00
CA VAL A 102 12.51 -16.20 -9.24
C VAL A 102 10.99 -16.13 -9.10
N ALA A 103 10.49 -15.43 -8.10
CA ALA A 103 9.06 -15.42 -7.78
C ALA A 103 8.61 -14.09 -7.15
N THR A 104 7.31 -13.81 -7.24
CA THR A 104 6.65 -12.77 -6.46
C THR A 104 5.73 -13.42 -5.44
N LEU A 105 5.97 -13.18 -4.15
CA LEU A 105 5.29 -13.86 -3.05
C LEU A 105 4.50 -12.86 -2.20
N PRO A 106 3.23 -13.12 -1.87
CA PRO A 106 2.55 -12.40 -0.80
C PRO A 106 3.13 -12.84 0.55
N ILE A 107 3.65 -11.89 1.32
CA ILE A 107 4.37 -12.19 2.57
C ILE A 107 3.68 -11.64 3.80
N ALA A 108 2.83 -10.63 3.67
CA ALA A 108 2.00 -10.13 4.75
C ALA A 108 0.75 -9.42 4.22
N PHE A 109 -0.27 -9.34 5.06
CA PHE A 109 -1.45 -8.51 4.81
C PHE A 109 -2.09 -8.01 6.10
N ARG A 110 -2.82 -6.91 6.03
CA ARG A 110 -3.63 -6.32 7.10
C ARG A 110 -4.95 -5.77 6.54
N PHE A 111 -6.00 -5.80 7.35
CA PHE A 111 -7.25 -5.14 7.03
C PHE A 111 -7.25 -3.73 7.61
N TYR A 112 -7.38 -2.72 6.75
CA TYR A 112 -7.54 -1.35 7.20
C TYR A 112 -8.98 -1.12 7.67
N THR A 113 -9.13 -0.47 8.82
CA THR A 113 -10.42 -0.04 9.36
C THR A 113 -10.33 1.43 9.72
N PRO A 114 -11.20 2.30 9.19
CA PRO A 114 -11.16 3.72 9.51
C PRO A 114 -11.61 3.95 10.95
N ASP A 115 -10.89 4.84 11.65
CA ASP A 115 -11.29 5.32 12.97
C ASP A 115 -12.71 5.92 12.91
N PRO A 116 -13.68 5.40 13.69
CA PRO A 116 -15.06 5.87 13.68
C PRO A 116 -15.21 7.34 14.09
N ALA A 117 -14.47 7.78 15.11
CA ALA A 117 -14.54 9.14 15.63
C ALA A 117 -13.94 10.14 14.63
N LEU A 118 -12.79 9.81 14.04
CA LEU A 118 -12.21 10.63 12.97
C LEU A 118 -13.10 10.66 11.73
N SER A 119 -13.75 9.55 11.39
CA SER A 119 -14.66 9.47 10.25
C SER A 119 -15.88 10.36 10.43
N ALA A 120 -16.54 10.29 11.60
CA ALA A 120 -17.65 11.17 11.96
C ALA A 120 -17.24 12.64 11.95
N TRP A 121 -16.08 12.96 12.51
CA TRP A 121 -15.52 14.30 12.49
C TRP A 121 -15.28 14.81 11.05
N ARG A 122 -14.68 14.00 10.16
CA ARG A 122 -14.44 14.38 8.76
C ARG A 122 -15.75 14.70 8.03
N GLN A 123 -16.80 13.91 8.26
CA GLN A 123 -18.11 14.14 7.65
C GLN A 123 -18.71 15.47 8.14
N LYS A 124 -18.74 15.71 9.45
CA LYS A 124 -19.23 16.97 10.04
C LYS A 124 -18.41 18.16 9.55
N ASN A 125 -17.08 18.07 9.59
CA ASN A 125 -16.19 19.14 9.16
C ASN A 125 -16.36 19.47 7.66
N LYS A 126 -16.58 18.45 6.81
CA LYS A 126 -16.88 18.66 5.38
C LYS A 126 -18.22 19.37 5.18
N ALA A 127 -19.25 19.00 5.95
CA ALA A 127 -20.55 19.67 5.91
C ALA A 127 -20.44 21.15 6.32
N LEU A 128 -19.76 21.44 7.44
CA LEU A 128 -19.54 22.82 7.92
C LEU A 128 -18.70 23.65 6.94
N LYS A 129 -17.67 23.06 6.31
CA LYS A 129 -16.89 23.72 5.26
C LYS A 129 -17.77 24.11 4.06
N ARG A 130 -18.74 23.27 3.70
CA ARG A 130 -19.68 23.55 2.60
C ARG A 130 -20.66 24.68 2.95
N LEU A 131 -20.96 24.86 4.24
CA LEU A 131 -21.76 25.97 4.76
C LEU A 131 -20.96 27.28 4.94
N GLY A 132 -19.69 27.31 4.51
CA GLY A 132 -18.84 28.52 4.63
C GLY A 132 -18.29 28.80 6.03
N ILE A 133 -18.65 28.00 7.05
CA ILE A 133 -18.26 28.24 8.45
C ILE A 133 -16.74 28.28 8.59
N PRO A 134 -16.13 29.30 9.23
CA PRO A 134 -14.67 29.41 9.40
C PRO A 134 -14.06 28.24 10.17
N GLY A 135 -12.80 27.90 9.88
CA GLY A 135 -12.12 26.75 10.49
C GLY A 135 -11.99 26.81 12.02
N LYS A 136 -11.99 28.02 12.61
CA LYS A 136 -11.89 28.24 14.06
C LYS A 136 -13.15 27.78 14.81
N GLU A 137 -14.31 27.86 14.17
CA GLU A 137 -15.62 27.49 14.73
C GLU A 137 -15.99 26.03 14.47
N ARG A 138 -15.21 25.33 13.63
CA ARG A 138 -15.43 23.91 13.35
C ARG A 138 -14.93 23.05 14.52
N PRO A 139 -15.55 21.88 14.76
CA PRO A 139 -15.12 21.00 15.85
C PRO A 139 -13.64 20.64 15.70
N LYS A 140 -12.93 20.59 16.83
CA LYS A 140 -11.53 20.18 16.86
C LYS A 140 -11.39 18.73 16.38
N LYS A 141 -10.28 18.45 15.69
CA LYS A 141 -9.97 17.11 15.21
C LYS A 141 -9.73 16.17 16.41
N PRO A 142 -10.42 15.03 16.49
CA PRO A 142 -10.14 14.00 17.50
C PRO A 142 -8.69 13.53 17.44
N LYS A 143 -8.16 13.08 18.59
CA LYS A 143 -6.87 12.39 18.63
C LYS A 143 -6.98 11.06 17.89
N PRO A 144 -5.95 10.62 17.14
CA PRO A 144 -5.94 9.29 16.53
C PRO A 144 -6.06 8.19 17.59
N ASN A 145 -6.89 7.18 17.33
CA ASN A 145 -6.97 5.98 18.15
C ASN A 145 -5.97 4.92 17.65
N PRO A 146 -5.05 4.40 18.50
CA PRO A 146 -4.13 3.32 18.16
C PRO A 146 -4.81 2.04 17.63
N ASP A 147 -6.04 1.74 18.03
CA ASP A 147 -6.79 0.56 17.56
C ASP A 147 -7.20 0.65 16.08
N TYR A 148 -7.09 1.84 15.48
CA TYR A 148 -7.44 2.12 14.09
C TYR A 148 -6.23 2.72 13.35
N PRO A 149 -5.15 1.95 13.18
CA PRO A 149 -3.93 2.42 12.54
C PRO A 149 -4.20 2.84 11.10
N THR A 150 -3.41 3.79 10.62
CA THR A 150 -3.44 4.18 9.21
C THR A 150 -2.87 3.06 8.34
N LYS A 151 -3.16 3.08 7.03
CA LYS A 151 -2.55 2.14 6.07
C LYS A 151 -1.01 2.19 6.12
N GLN A 152 -0.43 3.38 6.32
CA GLN A 152 1.02 3.54 6.45
C GLN A 152 1.57 2.91 7.72
N ALA A 153 0.88 3.04 8.85
CA ALA A 153 1.27 2.39 10.10
C ALA A 153 1.19 0.86 9.99
N LEU A 154 0.09 0.34 9.42
CA LEU A 154 -0.05 -1.09 9.13
C LEU A 154 1.05 -1.61 8.20
N ALA A 155 1.41 -0.85 7.16
CA ALA A 155 2.49 -1.21 6.26
C ALA A 155 3.84 -1.24 6.98
N LEU A 156 4.11 -0.27 7.85
CA LEU A 156 5.34 -0.24 8.63
C LEU A 156 5.45 -1.42 9.60
N GLU A 157 4.39 -1.74 10.33
CA GLU A 157 4.32 -2.93 11.18
C GLU A 157 4.61 -4.21 10.40
N MET A 158 4.13 -4.30 9.15
CA MET A 158 4.42 -5.42 8.26
C MET A 158 5.90 -5.48 7.84
N VAL A 159 6.55 -4.34 7.57
CA VAL A 159 8.00 -4.30 7.30
C VAL A 159 8.78 -4.78 8.51
N GLU A 160 8.50 -4.21 9.68
CA GLU A 160 9.20 -4.53 10.93
C GLU A 160 9.07 -6.02 11.28
N ALA A 161 7.85 -6.56 11.21
CA ALA A 161 7.61 -7.98 11.45
C ALA A 161 8.35 -8.89 10.46
N PHE A 162 8.42 -8.51 9.18
CA PHE A 162 9.15 -9.28 8.18
C PHE A 162 10.66 -9.24 8.43
N SER A 163 11.24 -8.06 8.64
CA SER A 163 12.67 -7.90 8.92
C SER A 163 13.14 -8.67 10.15
N LEU A 164 12.31 -8.76 11.19
CA LEU A 164 12.58 -9.57 12.37
C LEU A 164 12.49 -11.08 12.08
N SER A 165 11.52 -11.46 11.24
CA SER A 165 11.20 -12.86 10.94
C SER A 165 12.10 -13.49 9.87
N PHE A 166 12.71 -12.67 9.02
CA PHE A 166 13.49 -13.06 7.85
C PHE A 166 14.76 -12.22 7.79
N SER A 167 15.50 -12.18 8.90
CA SER A 167 16.74 -11.39 9.04
C SER A 167 17.86 -11.85 8.11
N ASP A 168 17.78 -13.08 7.62
CA ASP A 168 18.64 -13.69 6.61
C ASP A 168 18.36 -13.20 5.18
N ILE A 169 17.21 -12.54 4.94
CA ILE A 169 16.81 -12.05 3.64
C ILE A 169 17.18 -10.58 3.47
N LYS A 170 18.08 -10.30 2.53
CA LYS A 170 18.48 -8.93 2.21
C LYS A 170 17.37 -8.19 1.43
N ILE A 171 16.84 -7.12 2.02
CA ILE A 171 15.93 -6.21 1.33
C ILE A 171 16.74 -5.16 0.56
N ASN A 172 16.60 -5.15 -0.76
CA ASN A 172 17.30 -4.19 -1.61
C ASN A 172 16.57 -2.85 -1.69
N ALA A 173 15.23 -2.89 -1.71
CA ALA A 173 14.40 -1.71 -1.76
C ALA A 173 12.99 -1.98 -1.22
N VAL A 174 12.31 -0.89 -0.85
CA VAL A 174 10.88 -0.84 -0.55
C VAL A 174 10.22 0.09 -1.55
N ILE A 175 9.28 -0.43 -2.33
CA ILE A 175 8.53 0.33 -3.34
C ILE A 175 7.08 0.47 -2.88
N ALA A 176 6.58 1.69 -2.87
CA ALA A 176 5.22 1.97 -2.43
C ALA A 176 4.61 3.13 -3.24
N ASP A 177 3.29 3.16 -3.33
CA ASP A 177 2.59 4.23 -4.05
C ASP A 177 2.64 5.58 -3.31
N ALA A 178 1.94 6.59 -3.84
CA ALA A 178 1.89 7.93 -3.26
C ALA A 178 1.27 7.99 -1.85
N LEU A 179 0.48 7.00 -1.44
CA LEU A 179 -0.10 6.94 -0.09
C LEU A 179 1.00 6.83 0.97
N TYR A 180 2.07 6.12 0.66
CA TYR A 180 3.18 5.83 1.57
C TYR A 180 4.31 6.86 1.50
N SER A 181 4.09 7.98 0.80
CA SER A 181 5.11 9.03 0.61
C SER A 181 5.39 9.88 1.85
N THR A 182 4.84 9.54 3.03
CA THR A 182 5.10 10.30 4.26
C THR A 182 6.56 10.14 4.71
N ALA A 183 7.13 11.21 5.26
CA ALA A 183 8.50 11.23 5.78
C ALA A 183 8.77 10.08 6.77
N GLU A 184 7.83 9.90 7.72
CA GLU A 184 7.90 8.88 8.74
C GLU A 184 7.97 7.48 8.14
N PHE A 185 7.07 7.12 7.23
CA PHE A 185 7.10 5.83 6.56
C PHE A 185 8.42 5.62 5.82
N MET A 186 8.85 6.60 5.01
CA MET A 186 10.08 6.47 4.22
C MET A 186 11.32 6.23 5.09
N ASP A 187 11.42 6.92 6.22
CA ASP A 187 12.57 6.80 7.11
C ASP A 187 12.51 5.51 7.93
N LYS A 188 11.37 5.22 8.56
CA LYS A 188 11.22 4.03 9.40
C LYS A 188 11.29 2.73 8.59
N ALA A 189 10.72 2.69 7.39
CA ALA A 189 10.84 1.52 6.51
C ALA A 189 12.29 1.29 6.08
N SER A 190 13.06 2.35 5.80
CA SER A 190 14.49 2.23 5.49
C SER A 190 15.26 1.68 6.69
N ILE A 191 15.03 2.22 7.89
CA ILE A 191 15.67 1.74 9.13
C ILE A 191 15.33 0.26 9.38
N ALA A 192 14.05 -0.10 9.32
CA ALA A 192 13.58 -1.46 9.55
C ALA A 192 14.16 -2.48 8.55
N THR A 193 14.61 -2.03 7.37
CA THR A 193 15.18 -2.89 6.32
C THR A 193 16.70 -2.80 6.23
N GLY A 194 17.37 -2.30 7.29
CA GLY A 194 18.84 -2.20 7.31
C GLY A 194 19.39 -1.12 6.39
N GLY A 195 18.63 -0.06 6.13
CA GLY A 195 19.01 1.05 5.26
C GLY A 195 18.65 0.87 3.79
N ALA A 196 17.71 -0.04 3.46
CA ALA A 196 17.29 -0.24 2.07
C ALA A 196 16.71 1.04 1.46
N GLN A 197 16.81 1.15 0.13
CA GLN A 197 16.27 2.29 -0.60
C GLN A 197 14.74 2.26 -0.56
N VAL A 198 14.11 3.35 -0.13
CA VAL A 198 12.64 3.48 -0.15
C VAL A 198 12.23 4.41 -1.28
N VAL A 199 11.42 3.89 -2.20
CA VAL A 199 10.90 4.60 -3.37
C VAL A 199 9.40 4.76 -3.23
N SER A 200 8.94 6.01 -3.24
CA SER A 200 7.51 6.36 -3.23
C SER A 200 7.27 7.63 -4.05
N GLN A 201 6.02 7.86 -4.44
CA GLN A 201 5.64 8.95 -5.32
C GLN A 201 5.26 10.22 -4.53
N LEU A 202 5.95 11.32 -4.82
CA LEU A 202 5.55 12.64 -4.33
C LEU A 202 4.35 13.18 -5.11
N ARG A 203 3.51 13.98 -4.43
CA ARG A 203 2.43 14.70 -5.12
C ARG A 203 3.00 15.84 -5.97
N SER A 204 2.37 16.11 -7.10
CA SER A 204 2.76 17.19 -8.02
C SER A 204 2.79 18.57 -7.37
N ASN A 205 1.88 18.82 -6.41
CA ASN A 205 1.79 20.09 -5.67
C ASN A 205 2.72 20.17 -4.44
N GLN A 206 3.61 19.19 -4.24
CA GLN A 206 4.51 19.15 -3.11
C GLN A 206 5.44 20.38 -3.11
N LEU A 207 5.62 20.99 -1.95
CA LEU A 207 6.54 22.12 -1.79
C LEU A 207 7.96 21.64 -1.54
N ILE A 208 8.89 22.25 -2.26
CA ILE A 208 10.33 22.07 -2.12
C ILE A 208 11.01 23.41 -1.81
N LEU A 209 12.22 23.35 -1.27
CA LEU A 209 13.10 24.51 -1.14
C LEU A 209 14.11 24.50 -2.29
N SER A 210 14.14 25.57 -3.08
CA SER A 210 15.10 25.81 -4.15
C SER A 210 15.63 27.23 -4.02
N GLN A 211 16.95 27.39 -3.88
CA GLN A 211 17.60 28.71 -3.68
C GLN A 211 16.92 29.55 -2.58
N GLY A 212 16.61 28.94 -1.44
CA GLY A 212 15.94 29.60 -0.31
C GLY A 212 14.44 29.88 -0.50
N LYS A 213 13.88 29.69 -1.71
CA LYS A 213 12.46 29.94 -2.02
C LYS A 213 11.65 28.64 -1.99
N LYS A 214 10.41 28.74 -1.50
CA LYS A 214 9.43 27.64 -1.53
C LYS A 214 8.80 27.58 -2.91
N VAL A 215 9.04 26.49 -3.63
CA VAL A 215 8.54 26.29 -5.01
C VAL A 215 7.77 24.97 -5.07
N ARG A 216 6.75 24.89 -5.93
CA ARG A 216 6.04 23.63 -6.22
C ARG A 216 6.92 22.73 -7.08
N LEU A 217 6.90 21.42 -6.80
CA LEU A 217 7.68 20.43 -7.53
C LEU A 217 7.45 20.49 -9.04
N THR A 218 6.18 20.62 -9.47
CA THR A 218 5.82 20.79 -10.88
C THR A 218 6.48 22.00 -11.53
N HIS A 219 6.45 23.16 -10.88
CA HIS A 219 7.05 24.39 -11.41
C HIS A 219 8.59 24.28 -11.48
N TYR A 220 9.20 23.53 -10.57
CA TYR A 220 10.64 23.33 -10.55
C TYR A 220 11.11 22.51 -11.75
N PHE A 221 10.46 21.37 -12.02
CA PHE A 221 10.85 20.51 -13.15
C PHE A 221 10.37 21.03 -14.51
N ALA A 222 9.26 21.78 -14.58
CA ALA A 222 8.78 22.37 -15.84
C ALA A 222 9.75 23.40 -16.45
N ARG A 223 10.70 23.92 -15.67
CA ARG A 223 11.71 24.90 -16.13
C ARG A 223 12.99 24.26 -16.69
N GLN A 224 13.10 22.94 -16.64
CA GLN A 224 14.31 22.21 -16.98
C GLN A 224 14.09 21.36 -18.23
N THR A 225 15.11 21.27 -19.07
CA THR A 225 15.14 20.32 -20.18
C THR A 225 15.54 18.95 -19.64
N GLY A 226 14.67 17.97 -19.80
CA GLY A 226 14.96 16.59 -19.39
C GLY A 226 15.83 15.86 -20.41
N VAL A 227 16.24 14.65 -20.03
CA VAL A 227 17.03 13.77 -20.88
C VAL A 227 16.13 12.68 -21.43
N ASP A 228 16.14 12.50 -22.75
CA ASP A 228 15.40 11.42 -23.39
C ASP A 228 16.06 10.08 -23.08
N THR A 229 15.27 9.15 -22.56
CA THR A 229 15.71 7.86 -22.06
C THR A 229 14.73 6.79 -22.51
N LYS A 230 15.24 5.59 -22.83
CA LYS A 230 14.42 4.42 -23.11
C LYS A 230 14.28 3.59 -21.85
N LEU A 231 13.05 3.37 -21.38
CA LEU A 231 12.75 2.45 -20.29
C LEU A 231 12.13 1.18 -20.83
N ILE A 232 12.54 0.04 -20.26
CA ILE A 232 11.88 -1.24 -20.47
C ILE A 232 10.80 -1.38 -19.39
N ILE A 233 9.55 -1.37 -19.81
CA ILE A 233 8.40 -1.59 -18.92
C ILE A 233 7.99 -3.07 -18.95
N ARG A 234 7.02 -3.44 -18.09
CA ARG A 234 6.51 -4.83 -18.01
C ARG A 234 6.12 -5.35 -19.40
N GLY A 235 6.51 -6.59 -19.68
CA GLY A 235 6.30 -7.24 -20.99
C GLY A 235 7.39 -6.93 -22.02
N GLN A 236 8.59 -6.50 -21.60
CA GLN A 236 9.73 -6.17 -22.48
C GLN A 236 9.44 -5.06 -23.49
N LYS A 237 8.38 -4.28 -23.27
CA LYS A 237 8.03 -3.15 -24.11
C LYS A 237 8.98 -2.00 -23.78
N THR A 238 9.65 -1.49 -24.80
CA THR A 238 10.46 -0.28 -24.66
C THR A 238 9.56 0.93 -24.82
N GLN A 239 9.69 1.91 -23.92
CA GLN A 239 8.98 3.16 -23.98
C GLN A 239 9.95 4.33 -23.83
N SER A 240 9.85 5.28 -24.74
CA SER A 240 10.59 6.53 -24.67
C SER A 240 9.98 7.43 -23.60
N ILE A 241 10.85 7.97 -22.74
CA ILE A 241 10.48 8.90 -21.68
C ILE A 241 11.46 10.07 -21.65
N THR A 242 11.00 11.22 -21.17
CA THR A 242 11.88 12.32 -20.78
C THR A 242 12.04 12.27 -19.26
N MET A 243 13.29 12.18 -18.78
CA MET A 243 13.62 12.05 -17.37
C MET A 243 14.31 13.31 -16.83
N LEU A 244 13.95 13.70 -15.61
CA LEU A 244 14.66 14.69 -14.81
C LEU A 244 14.94 14.10 -13.42
N ALA A 245 16.04 14.50 -12.80
CA ALA A 245 16.36 14.12 -11.43
C ALA A 245 16.99 15.28 -10.67
N ALA A 246 16.65 15.42 -9.40
CA ALA A 246 17.21 16.45 -8.53
C ALA A 246 17.27 16.00 -7.08
N ARG A 247 18.32 16.41 -6.36
CA ARG A 247 18.37 16.32 -4.89
C ARG A 247 17.80 17.60 -4.28
N VAL A 248 16.67 17.48 -3.63
CA VAL A 248 15.77 18.61 -3.38
C VAL A 248 15.22 18.54 -1.94
N TYR A 249 15.16 19.67 -1.22
CA TYR A 249 14.62 19.68 0.15
C TYR A 249 13.11 19.65 0.11
N VAL A 250 12.50 18.55 0.52
CA VAL A 250 11.04 18.36 0.52
C VAL A 250 10.48 18.88 1.82
N LYS A 251 9.69 19.96 1.77
CA LYS A 251 9.22 20.68 2.97
C LYS A 251 8.45 19.76 3.93
N ALA A 252 7.54 18.93 3.40
CA ALA A 252 6.76 18.01 4.22
C ALA A 252 7.61 16.90 4.86
N HIS A 253 8.82 16.65 4.34
CA HIS A 253 9.72 15.63 4.88
C HIS A 253 10.80 16.19 5.79
N GLY A 254 10.94 17.52 5.84
CA GLY A 254 11.97 18.18 6.65
C GLY A 254 13.41 17.79 6.25
N LYS A 255 13.63 17.25 5.03
CA LYS A 255 14.96 16.83 4.58
C LYS A 255 15.11 16.78 3.06
N LYS A 256 16.35 16.68 2.59
CA LYS A 256 16.68 16.46 1.18
C LYS A 256 16.28 15.05 0.77
N ARG A 257 15.60 14.92 -0.38
CA ARG A 257 15.27 13.66 -1.04
C ARG A 257 15.81 13.69 -2.47
N PHE A 258 16.12 12.53 -3.02
CA PHE A 258 16.38 12.39 -4.45
C PHE A 258 15.04 12.18 -5.15
N VAL A 259 14.68 13.09 -6.04
CA VAL A 259 13.40 13.08 -6.74
C VAL A 259 13.67 12.88 -8.22
N VAL A 260 13.02 11.88 -8.79
CA VAL A 260 13.02 11.60 -10.23
C VAL A 260 11.64 11.97 -10.76
N ALA A 261 11.61 12.76 -11.82
CA ALA A 261 10.41 13.16 -12.54
C ALA A 261 10.41 12.50 -13.91
N LEU A 262 9.32 11.80 -14.26
CA LEU A 262 9.21 11.04 -15.50
C LEU A 262 8.08 11.60 -16.34
N LYS A 263 8.32 11.85 -17.64
CA LYS A 263 7.28 12.24 -18.60
C LYS A 263 7.27 11.23 -19.72
N TYR A 264 6.16 10.53 -19.89
CA TYR A 264 5.98 9.59 -20.99
C TYR A 264 5.66 10.33 -22.29
N GLU A 265 5.98 9.70 -23.42
CA GLU A 265 5.58 10.20 -24.73
C GLU A 265 4.05 10.44 -24.79
N GLY A 266 3.65 11.62 -25.27
CA GLY A 266 2.25 12.06 -25.29
C GLY A 266 1.73 12.68 -23.99
N GLU A 267 2.48 12.64 -22.88
CA GLU A 267 2.09 13.30 -21.63
C GLU A 267 2.54 14.76 -21.58
N LYS A 268 1.64 15.65 -21.16
CA LYS A 268 1.95 17.08 -20.98
C LYS A 268 2.73 17.38 -19.70
N ASN A 269 2.58 16.54 -18.67
CA ASN A 269 3.09 16.81 -17.33
C ASN A 269 4.00 15.67 -16.85
N TYR A 270 5.01 16.03 -16.06
CA TYR A 270 5.83 15.06 -15.33
C TYR A 270 5.02 14.35 -14.23
N ARG A 271 5.27 13.06 -14.06
CA ARG A 271 4.83 12.21 -12.96
C ARG A 271 5.85 12.14 -11.84
#